data_AF-A0A395YIL4-F1
#
_entry.id   AF-A0A395YIL4-F1
#
_cell.length_a   1.000
_cell.length_b   1.000
_cell.length_c   1.000
_cell.angle_alpha   90.00
_cell.angle_beta   90.00
_cell.angle_gamma   90.00
#
_symmetry.space_group_name_H-M   'P 1'
#
loop_
_entity.id
_entity.type
_entity.pdbx_description
1 polymer ?
#
loop_
_entity_poly.entity_id
_entity_poly.type
_entity_poly.pdbx_seq_one_letter_code
_entity_poly.pdbx_strand_id
1 'polypeptide(L)'
;MEKDNRGFSLIELIIAVAILVVLTGMLVPSLLGKIQEARRAKCVHQRDNLVLIFNLASVDHDWEDCKDITELKNDLGGKDPVDYLIENGYCDEKEAVCPVFHTKYELDYAVIKGVKSVEFLCGCNSAEKGYLAMAGDITEKGDYIKKSTDRKKLIEEIYNQRGSLLEVSSGFKNGTIAEGMNNLYWRPYYLKDGTIVMYAASGNTASHAGWGAYLVYVNGEIYESTKVGANGKPATNSVSSFYTYTDADSLKDNLSGLGFEKAK
;
A
#
# COMPACT_ATOMS: atom_id res chain seq x y z
N MET A 1 20.28 -50.19 47.44
CA MET A 1 20.34 -48.98 46.59
C MET A 1 19.18 -48.10 47.02
N GLU A 2 19.44 -47.15 47.90
CA GLU A 2 18.41 -46.26 48.43
C GLU A 2 18.19 -45.13 47.41
N LYS A 3 16.93 -44.95 46.99
CA LYS A 3 16.56 -44.02 45.94
C LYS A 3 16.18 -42.70 46.62
N ASP A 4 17.11 -41.76 46.63
CA ASP A 4 16.91 -40.38 47.09
C ASP A 4 15.81 -39.71 46.26
N ASN A 5 14.56 -39.76 46.75
CA ASN A 5 13.47 -38.99 46.18
C ASN A 5 13.51 -37.57 46.77
N ARG A 6 14.46 -36.74 46.31
CA ARG A 6 14.47 -35.31 46.63
C ARG A 6 13.32 -34.62 45.88
N GLY A 7 12.21 -34.40 46.56
CA GLY A 7 11.12 -33.58 46.07
C GLY A 7 11.48 -32.10 46.10
N PHE A 8 10.97 -31.33 45.14
CA PHE A 8 11.07 -29.88 45.14
C PHE A 8 10.38 -29.29 46.37
N SER A 9 10.99 -28.30 47.01
CA SER A 9 10.33 -27.56 48.09
C SER A 9 9.27 -26.62 47.54
N LEU A 10 8.17 -26.44 48.27
CA LEU A 10 7.07 -25.55 47.89
C LEU A 10 7.55 -24.10 47.69
N ILE A 11 8.55 -23.67 48.48
CA ILE A 11 9.16 -22.33 48.36
C ILE A 11 9.98 -22.17 47.07
N GLU A 12 10.73 -23.20 46.67
CA GLU A 12 11.53 -23.20 45.44
C GLU A 12 10.62 -23.10 44.22
N LEU A 13 9.48 -23.80 44.25
CA LEU A 13 8.48 -23.72 43.20
C LEU A 13 7.91 -22.30 43.07
N ILE A 14 7.54 -21.66 44.18
CA ILE A 14 6.95 -20.31 44.17
C ILE A 14 7.97 -19.30 43.63
N ILE A 15 9.23 -19.36 44.06
CA ILE A 15 10.29 -18.48 43.56
C ILE A 15 10.52 -18.70 42.06
N ALA A 16 10.55 -19.96 41.60
CA ALA A 16 10.72 -20.28 40.19
C ALA A 16 9.58 -19.75 39.33
N VAL A 17 8.32 -19.92 39.76
CA VAL A 17 7.15 -19.37 39.05
C VAL A 17 7.17 -17.84 39.04
N ALA A 18 7.56 -17.20 40.15
CA ALA A 18 7.68 -15.74 40.21
C ALA A 18 8.70 -15.21 39.20
N ILE A 19 9.87 -15.85 39.07
CA ILE A 19 10.89 -15.49 38.07
C ILE A 19 10.35 -15.70 36.64
N LEU A 20 9.67 -16.83 36.37
CA LEU A 20 9.07 -17.09 35.06
C LEU A 20 8.03 -16.04 34.66
N VAL A 21 7.18 -15.59 35.59
CA VAL A 21 6.19 -14.54 35.33
C VAL A 21 6.87 -13.20 34.98
N VAL A 22 7.91 -12.81 35.72
CA VAL A 22 8.65 -11.57 35.43
C VAL A 22 9.35 -11.65 34.07
N LEU A 23 10.01 -12.76 33.76
CA LEU A 23 10.71 -12.95 32.49
C LEU A 23 9.75 -12.96 31.29
N THR A 24 8.66 -13.71 31.39
CA THR A 24 7.66 -13.78 30.31
C THR A 24 6.96 -12.43 30.11
N GLY A 25 6.70 -11.68 31.19
CA GLY A 25 6.14 -10.33 31.11
C GLY A 25 6.99 -9.34 30.30
N MET A 26 8.33 -9.43 30.38
CA MET A 26 9.23 -8.59 29.59
C MET A 26 9.40 -9.06 28.14
N LEU A 27 9.35 -10.37 27.88
CA LEU A 27 9.62 -10.96 26.56
C LEU A 27 8.45 -10.84 25.57
N VAL A 28 7.21 -10.96 26.03
CA VAL A 28 6.01 -10.95 25.18
C VAL A 28 5.90 -9.71 24.27
N PRO A 29 6.01 -8.46 24.77
CA PRO A 29 5.88 -7.27 23.91
C PRO A 29 7.00 -7.18 22.86
N SER A 30 8.23 -7.59 23.20
CA SER A 30 9.35 -7.62 22.26
C SER A 30 9.14 -8.65 21.14
N LEU A 31 8.59 -9.82 21.47
CA LEU A 31 8.31 -10.88 20.51
C LEU A 31 7.17 -10.50 19.54
N LEU A 32 6.11 -9.86 20.04
CA LEU A 32 4.97 -9.43 19.22
C LEU A 32 5.37 -8.43 18.13
N GLY A 33 6.28 -7.48 18.42
CA GLY A 33 6.81 -6.55 17.42
C GLY A 33 7.56 -7.28 16.30
N LYS A 34 8.47 -8.20 16.65
CA LYS A 34 9.24 -8.98 15.66
C LYS A 34 8.35 -9.89 14.79
N ILE A 35 7.26 -10.41 15.34
CA ILE A 35 6.28 -11.20 14.57
C ILE A 35 5.60 -10.34 13.51
N GLN A 36 5.23 -9.10 13.83
CA GLN A 36 4.63 -8.20 12.84
C GLN A 36 5.61 -7.83 11.72
N GLU A 37 6.87 -7.56 12.06
CA GLU A 37 7.92 -7.32 11.06
C GLU A 37 8.13 -8.54 10.16
N ALA A 38 8.17 -9.75 10.74
CA ALA A 38 8.27 -11.00 9.97
C ALA A 38 7.07 -11.20 9.03
N ARG A 39 5.85 -10.85 9.46
CA ARG A 39 4.66 -10.89 8.61
C ARG A 39 4.75 -9.88 7.46
N ARG A 40 5.25 -8.66 7.72
CA ARG A 40 5.48 -7.66 6.66
C ARG A 40 6.54 -8.11 5.67
N ALA A 41 7.63 -8.71 6.13
CA ALA A 41 8.66 -9.28 5.26
C ALA A 41 8.10 -10.43 4.41
N LYS A 42 7.32 -11.33 5.02
CA LYS A 42 6.62 -12.41 4.30
C LYS A 42 5.69 -11.85 3.23
N CYS A 43 4.96 -10.77 3.52
CA CYS A 43 4.10 -10.13 2.53
C CYS A 43 4.87 -9.66 1.29
N VAL A 44 6.03 -9.01 1.47
CA VAL A 44 6.86 -8.58 0.33
C VAL A 44 7.28 -9.77 -0.51
N HIS A 45 7.77 -10.82 0.15
CA HIS A 45 8.17 -12.04 -0.55
C HIS A 45 7.00 -12.73 -1.29
N GLN A 46 5.80 -12.78 -0.69
CA GLN A 46 4.62 -13.33 -1.35
C GLN A 46 4.25 -12.54 -2.61
N ARG A 47 4.29 -11.20 -2.54
CA ARG A 47 4.02 -10.34 -3.70
C ARG A 47 5.05 -10.53 -4.81
N ASP A 48 6.34 -10.58 -4.48
CA ASP A 48 7.41 -10.81 -5.46
C ASP A 48 7.26 -12.18 -6.13
N ASN A 49 6.89 -13.21 -5.35
CA ASN A 49 6.60 -14.54 -5.89
C ASN A 49 5.37 -14.54 -6.80
N LEU A 50 4.30 -13.82 -6.43
CA LEU A 50 3.12 -13.69 -7.26
C LEU A 50 3.40 -12.97 -8.59
N VAL A 51 4.31 -11.99 -8.62
CA VAL A 51 4.77 -11.37 -9.88
C VAL A 51 5.41 -12.42 -10.79
N LEU A 52 6.28 -13.29 -10.24
CA LEU A 52 6.87 -14.39 -11.02
C LEU A 52 5.80 -15.34 -11.55
N ILE A 53 4.86 -15.76 -10.69
CA ILE A 53 3.77 -16.66 -11.05
C ILE A 53 2.88 -16.05 -12.15
N PHE A 54 2.53 -14.77 -12.02
CA PHE A 54 1.75 -14.04 -13.02
C PHE A 54 2.48 -13.99 -14.36
N ASN A 55 3.79 -13.70 -14.36
CA ASN A 55 4.58 -13.66 -15.57
C ASN A 55 4.65 -15.05 -16.25
N LEU A 56 4.74 -16.14 -15.48
CA LEU A 56 4.67 -17.50 -16.04
C LEU A 56 3.29 -17.77 -16.68
N ALA A 57 2.21 -17.45 -15.98
CA ALA A 57 0.85 -17.61 -16.49
C ALA A 57 0.59 -16.75 -17.75
N SER A 58 1.22 -15.57 -17.83
CA SER A 58 1.11 -14.64 -18.96
C SER A 58 1.70 -15.19 -20.26
N VAL A 59 2.71 -16.07 -20.16
CA VAL A 59 3.31 -16.74 -21.32
C VAL A 59 2.40 -17.84 -21.85
N ASP A 60 1.69 -18.55 -20.97
CA ASP A 60 0.79 -19.63 -21.36
C ASP A 60 -0.46 -19.11 -22.11
N HIS A 61 -0.85 -17.85 -21.85
CA HIS A 61 -2.12 -17.26 -22.30
C HIS A 61 -1.95 -16.02 -23.19
N ASP A 62 -0.72 -15.73 -23.66
CA ASP A 62 -0.42 -14.58 -24.52
C ASP A 62 -0.96 -13.24 -23.98
N TRP A 63 -0.97 -13.03 -22.66
CA TRP A 63 -1.37 -11.75 -22.04
C TRP A 63 -0.41 -10.59 -22.39
N GLU A 64 0.58 -10.85 -23.24
CA GLU A 64 1.56 -9.89 -23.68
C GLU A 64 0.95 -8.71 -24.44
N ASP A 65 -0.17 -8.94 -25.10
CA ASP A 65 -0.85 -7.94 -25.92
C ASP A 65 -1.76 -7.02 -25.10
N CYS A 66 -2.04 -7.34 -23.83
CA CYS A 66 -2.85 -6.52 -22.94
C CYS A 66 -2.11 -5.23 -22.57
N LYS A 67 -2.76 -4.07 -22.78
CA LYS A 67 -2.18 -2.74 -22.53
C LYS A 67 -2.40 -2.25 -21.11
N ASP A 68 -3.48 -2.70 -20.47
CA ASP A 68 -3.84 -2.31 -19.13
C ASP A 68 -4.61 -3.43 -18.40
N ILE A 69 -4.84 -3.22 -17.10
CA ILE A 69 -5.58 -4.14 -16.23
C ILE A 69 -7.00 -4.42 -16.73
N THR A 70 -7.61 -3.50 -17.50
CA THR A 70 -8.98 -3.67 -18.03
C THR A 70 -8.98 -4.66 -19.17
N GLU A 71 -8.07 -4.51 -20.14
CA GLU A 71 -7.89 -5.48 -21.22
C GLU A 71 -7.57 -6.87 -20.68
N LEU A 72 -6.67 -6.95 -19.69
CA LEU A 72 -6.35 -8.21 -19.00
C LEU A 72 -7.60 -8.83 -18.36
N LYS A 73 -8.36 -8.08 -17.56
CA LYS A 73 -9.59 -8.61 -16.94
C LYS A 73 -10.60 -9.10 -17.98
N ASN A 74 -10.69 -8.46 -19.14
CA ASN A 74 -11.57 -8.90 -20.22
C ASN A 74 -11.12 -10.24 -20.80
N ASP A 75 -9.81 -10.43 -21.02
CA ASP A 75 -9.24 -11.70 -21.50
C ASP A 75 -9.47 -12.85 -20.51
N LEU A 76 -9.39 -12.55 -19.21
CA LEU A 76 -9.70 -13.48 -18.11
C LEU A 76 -11.21 -13.76 -17.95
N GLY A 77 -12.07 -13.34 -18.88
CA GLY A 77 -13.52 -13.52 -18.82
C GLY A 77 -14.21 -12.69 -17.73
N GLY A 78 -13.63 -11.53 -17.40
CA GLY A 78 -14.09 -10.63 -16.34
C GLY A 78 -13.66 -11.04 -14.93
N LYS A 79 -12.83 -12.09 -14.80
CA LYS A 79 -12.33 -12.54 -13.50
C LYS A 79 -11.24 -11.62 -12.97
N ASP A 80 -11.12 -11.59 -11.64
CA ASP A 80 -9.96 -10.98 -11.00
C ASP A 80 -8.69 -11.80 -11.32
N PRO A 81 -7.56 -11.16 -11.67
CA PRO A 81 -6.34 -11.86 -11.99
C PRO A 81 -5.83 -12.79 -10.89
N VAL A 82 -6.04 -12.42 -9.62
CA VAL A 82 -5.59 -13.27 -8.50
C VAL A 82 -6.47 -14.50 -8.36
N ASP A 83 -7.79 -14.33 -8.51
CA ASP A 83 -8.73 -15.47 -8.53
C ASP A 83 -8.41 -16.43 -9.69
N TYR A 84 -8.09 -15.89 -10.86
CA TYR A 84 -7.68 -16.71 -12.01
C TYR A 84 -6.45 -17.57 -11.71
N LEU A 85 -5.42 -17.00 -11.07
CA LEU A 85 -4.21 -17.74 -10.72
C LEU A 85 -4.51 -18.89 -9.75
N ILE A 86 -5.37 -18.66 -8.76
CA ILE A 86 -5.77 -19.68 -7.78
C ILE A 86 -6.58 -20.79 -8.45
N GLU A 87 -7.61 -20.43 -9.23
CA GLU A 87 -8.52 -21.39 -9.86
C GLU A 87 -7.82 -22.32 -10.86
N ASN A 88 -6.77 -21.82 -11.54
CA ASN A 88 -5.98 -22.59 -12.49
C ASN A 88 -4.76 -23.28 -11.86
N GLY A 89 -4.61 -23.21 -10.53
CA GLY A 89 -3.57 -23.95 -9.80
C GLY A 89 -2.17 -23.36 -9.92
N TYR A 90 -2.04 -22.09 -10.31
CA TYR A 90 -0.75 -21.39 -10.36
C TYR A 90 -0.23 -21.03 -8.96
N CYS A 91 -1.12 -20.81 -7.98
CA CYS A 91 -0.77 -20.56 -6.58
C CYS A 91 -1.85 -21.04 -5.61
N ASP A 92 -1.46 -21.25 -4.35
CA ASP A 92 -2.42 -21.53 -3.29
C ASP A 92 -3.11 -20.24 -2.81
N GLU A 93 -4.38 -20.31 -2.38
CA GLU A 93 -5.11 -19.17 -1.83
C GLU A 93 -4.36 -18.48 -0.67
N LYS A 94 -3.69 -19.27 0.19
CA LYS A 94 -2.88 -18.75 1.30
C LYS A 94 -1.68 -17.89 0.84
N GLU A 95 -1.22 -18.08 -0.40
CA GLU A 95 -0.11 -17.34 -0.99
C GLU A 95 -0.57 -16.01 -1.59
N ALA A 96 -1.83 -15.97 -2.03
CA ALA A 96 -2.53 -14.81 -2.58
C ALA A 96 -3.11 -13.85 -1.53
N VAL A 97 -2.91 -14.12 -0.23
CA VAL A 97 -3.47 -13.34 0.88
C VAL A 97 -2.36 -12.73 1.73
N CYS A 98 -2.55 -11.46 2.08
CA CYS A 98 -1.67 -10.72 2.98
C CYS A 98 -1.64 -11.32 4.39
N PRO A 99 -0.47 -11.66 4.96
CA PRO A 99 -0.36 -12.27 6.29
C PRO A 99 -0.54 -11.25 7.45
N VAL A 100 -0.64 -9.95 7.13
CA VAL A 100 -0.86 -8.89 8.13
C VAL A 100 -2.35 -8.60 8.24
N PHE A 101 -3.01 -8.31 7.12
CA PHE A 101 -4.42 -7.90 7.07
C PHE A 101 -5.39 -9.02 6.70
N HIS A 102 -4.88 -10.18 6.28
CA HIS A 102 -5.69 -11.32 5.84
C HIS A 102 -6.65 -10.96 4.69
N THR A 103 -6.23 -10.01 3.85
CA THR A 103 -6.93 -9.58 2.64
C THR A 103 -6.21 -10.12 1.42
N LYS A 104 -6.98 -10.53 0.39
CA LYS A 104 -6.43 -10.90 -0.91
C LYS A 104 -5.63 -9.75 -1.51
N TYR A 105 -4.53 -10.05 -2.20
CA TYR A 105 -3.81 -9.05 -2.98
C TYR A 105 -4.63 -8.61 -4.18
N GLU A 106 -4.36 -7.39 -4.67
CA GLU A 106 -4.92 -6.87 -5.91
C GLU A 106 -3.80 -6.67 -6.92
N LEU A 107 -4.03 -6.99 -8.19
CA LEU A 107 -3.04 -6.79 -9.23
C LEU A 107 -3.12 -5.35 -9.78
N ASP A 108 -1.95 -4.73 -9.87
CA ASP A 108 -1.69 -3.59 -10.72
C ASP A 108 -0.94 -4.05 -11.98
N TYR A 109 -1.50 -3.72 -13.15
CA TYR A 109 -0.95 -4.06 -14.45
C TYR A 109 -1.01 -2.85 -15.38
N ALA A 110 0.14 -2.43 -15.90
CA ALA A 110 0.23 -1.37 -16.89
C ALA A 110 1.39 -1.59 -17.85
N VAL A 111 1.26 -1.10 -19.09
CA VAL A 111 2.37 -1.07 -20.05
C VAL A 111 2.92 0.35 -20.16
N ILE A 112 4.11 0.56 -19.60
CA ILE A 112 4.78 1.87 -19.55
C ILE A 112 5.84 1.90 -20.65
N LYS A 113 5.61 2.70 -21.70
CA LYS A 113 6.53 2.83 -22.85
C LYS A 113 6.93 1.47 -23.47
N GLY A 114 5.99 0.53 -23.53
CA GLY A 114 6.21 -0.81 -24.07
C GLY A 114 6.82 -1.81 -23.09
N VAL A 115 7.09 -1.41 -21.84
CA VAL A 115 7.57 -2.31 -20.77
C VAL A 115 6.41 -2.63 -19.83
N LYS A 116 6.16 -3.92 -19.58
CA LYS A 116 5.11 -4.37 -18.64
C LYS A 116 5.53 -4.06 -17.20
N SER A 117 4.62 -3.45 -16.46
CA SER A 117 4.70 -3.20 -15.02
C SER A 117 3.65 -4.05 -14.32
N VAL A 118 4.09 -5.01 -13.53
CA VAL A 118 3.25 -5.97 -12.81
C VAL A 118 3.56 -5.83 -11.31
N GLU A 119 2.57 -5.42 -10.54
CA GLU A 119 2.71 -5.29 -9.09
C GLU A 119 1.48 -5.82 -8.37
N PHE A 120 1.69 -6.67 -7.36
CA PHE A 120 0.61 -7.01 -6.43
C PHE A 120 0.56 -5.95 -5.34
N LEU A 121 -0.59 -5.38 -5.02
CA LEU A 121 -0.76 -4.27 -4.08
C LEU A 121 -1.13 -4.79 -2.67
N CYS A 122 -0.53 -4.20 -1.63
CA CYS A 122 -0.93 -4.40 -0.23
C CYS A 122 -0.84 -3.09 0.55
N GLY A 123 -1.83 -2.79 1.40
CA GLY A 123 -1.77 -1.66 2.34
C GLY A 123 -0.78 -1.85 3.50
N CYS A 124 -0.31 -3.07 3.75
CA CYS A 124 0.47 -3.46 4.93
C CYS A 124 1.96 -3.12 4.87
N ASN A 125 2.46 -2.90 3.66
CA ASN A 125 3.82 -2.46 3.35
C ASN A 125 3.73 -1.74 2.01
N SER A 126 3.38 -0.46 2.08
CA SER A 126 2.55 0.11 1.03
C SER A 126 3.14 1.33 0.38
N ALA A 127 4.18 1.16 -0.42
CA ALA A 127 4.25 1.96 -1.62
C ALA A 127 4.82 1.14 -2.77
N GLU A 128 3.91 0.65 -3.61
CA GLU A 128 3.92 0.87 -5.07
C GLU A 128 5.31 1.15 -5.64
N LYS A 129 6.18 0.16 -5.55
CA LYS A 129 7.61 0.37 -5.77
C LYS A 129 7.86 0.87 -7.19
N GLY A 130 7.04 0.48 -8.16
CA GLY A 130 7.12 0.98 -9.53
C GLY A 130 6.33 2.27 -9.76
N TYR A 131 5.13 2.46 -9.21
CA TYR A 131 4.40 3.73 -9.41
C TYR A 131 5.09 4.92 -8.72
N LEU A 132 5.55 4.75 -7.46
CA LEU A 132 6.35 5.78 -6.79
C LEU A 132 7.73 5.95 -7.41
N ALA A 133 8.40 4.87 -7.84
CA ALA A 133 9.68 5.01 -8.54
C ALA A 133 9.50 5.75 -9.87
N MET A 134 8.44 5.48 -10.63
CA MET A 134 8.11 6.21 -11.85
C MET A 134 7.89 7.70 -11.56
N ALA A 135 7.13 8.02 -10.50
CA ALA A 135 6.92 9.40 -10.10
C ALA A 135 8.21 10.10 -9.66
N GLY A 136 9.07 9.39 -8.92
CA GLY A 136 10.41 9.84 -8.52
C GLY A 136 11.30 10.10 -9.74
N ASP A 137 11.43 9.12 -10.62
CA ASP A 137 12.21 9.18 -11.86
C ASP A 137 11.81 10.36 -12.74
N ILE A 138 10.51 10.60 -12.94
CA ILE A 138 9.99 11.73 -13.73
C ILE A 138 10.32 13.05 -13.04
N THR A 139 10.24 13.09 -11.72
CA THR A 139 10.55 14.28 -10.92
C THR A 139 12.05 14.60 -10.96
N GLU A 140 12.92 13.60 -10.89
CA GLU A 140 14.38 13.76 -10.96
C GLU A 140 14.88 14.11 -12.37
N LYS A 141 14.36 13.45 -13.41
CA LYS A 141 14.80 13.64 -14.80
C LYS A 141 14.22 14.91 -15.44
N GLY A 142 13.14 15.45 -14.88
CA GLY A 142 12.47 16.61 -15.42
C GLY A 142 12.99 17.92 -14.85
N ASP A 143 13.18 18.93 -15.69
CA ASP A 143 13.54 20.30 -15.29
C ASP A 143 12.33 21.05 -14.61
N TYR A 144 11.35 20.29 -14.12
CA TYR A 144 10.01 20.69 -13.63
C TYR A 144 10.00 21.25 -12.19
N ILE A 145 11.14 21.33 -11.52
CA ILE A 145 11.20 21.85 -10.15
C ILE A 145 11.15 23.41 -10.13
N LYS A 146 11.24 24.06 -11.30
CA LYS A 146 11.42 25.52 -11.41
C LYS A 146 10.15 26.37 -11.58
N LYS A 147 8.95 25.83 -11.86
CA LYS A 147 7.70 26.64 -11.92
C LYS A 147 6.58 26.04 -11.05
N SER A 148 5.88 26.91 -10.32
CA SER A 148 4.86 26.54 -9.31
C SER A 148 3.60 25.83 -9.86
N THR A 149 3.51 25.56 -11.16
CA THR A 149 2.44 24.83 -11.85
C THR A 149 2.82 23.41 -12.28
N ASP A 150 4.06 22.98 -12.02
CA ASP A 150 4.62 21.75 -12.58
C ASP A 150 4.15 20.44 -11.91
N ARG A 151 3.59 20.48 -10.69
CA ARG A 151 3.01 19.28 -10.04
C ARG A 151 1.85 18.66 -10.80
N LYS A 152 1.08 19.48 -11.52
CA LYS A 152 -0.01 18.99 -12.39
C LYS A 152 0.57 18.19 -13.55
N LYS A 153 1.69 18.65 -14.12
CA LYS A 153 2.38 17.98 -15.22
C LYS A 153 2.94 16.62 -14.81
N LEU A 154 3.38 16.44 -13.56
CA LEU A 154 3.78 15.11 -13.08
C LEU A 154 2.64 14.10 -13.22
N ILE A 155 1.42 14.49 -12.83
CA ILE A 155 0.23 13.65 -12.94
C ILE A 155 -0.12 13.41 -14.41
N GLU A 156 -0.08 14.47 -15.24
CA GLU A 156 -0.32 14.36 -16.69
C GLU A 156 0.69 13.43 -17.37
N GLU A 157 1.98 13.56 -17.06
CA GLU A 157 3.06 12.77 -17.65
C GLU A 157 2.94 11.30 -17.24
N ILE A 158 2.66 11.01 -15.97
CA ILE A 158 2.40 9.65 -15.51
C ILE A 158 1.20 9.06 -16.24
N TYR A 159 0.09 9.79 -16.30
CA TYR A 159 -1.10 9.35 -17.02
C TYR A 159 -0.81 9.08 -18.49
N ASN A 160 -0.07 9.96 -19.16
CA ASN A 160 0.27 9.81 -20.58
C ASN A 160 1.24 8.65 -20.84
N GLN A 161 2.18 8.41 -19.94
CA GLN A 161 3.14 7.31 -20.07
C GLN A 161 2.54 5.94 -19.72
N ARG A 162 1.59 5.90 -18.78
CA ARG A 162 0.99 4.68 -18.24
C ARG A 162 -0.37 4.33 -18.84
N GLY A 163 -1.08 5.31 -19.39
CA GLY A 163 -2.47 5.19 -19.88
C GLY A 163 -3.54 5.33 -18.79
N SER A 164 -3.17 5.16 -17.51
CA SER A 164 -4.05 5.32 -16.36
C SER A 164 -3.28 5.84 -15.14
N LEU A 165 -4.00 6.38 -14.16
CA LEU A 165 -3.50 6.47 -12.79
C LEU A 165 -3.61 5.11 -12.11
N LEU A 166 -2.89 4.95 -11.00
CA LEU A 166 -3.02 3.78 -10.14
C LEU A 166 -4.33 3.83 -9.34
N GLU A 167 -5.12 2.77 -9.39
CA GLU A 167 -6.34 2.65 -8.59
C GLU A 167 -6.00 2.38 -7.11
N VAL A 168 -6.74 3.01 -6.20
CA VAL A 168 -6.62 2.75 -4.77
C VAL A 168 -7.23 1.40 -4.46
N SER A 169 -6.37 0.44 -4.11
CA SER A 169 -6.79 -0.93 -3.78
C SER A 169 -7.67 -0.98 -2.53
N SER A 170 -8.51 -2.01 -2.42
CA SER A 170 -9.39 -2.23 -1.27
C SER A 170 -8.63 -2.26 0.05
N GLY A 171 -7.39 -2.78 0.05
CA GLY A 171 -6.52 -2.81 1.23
C GLY A 171 -6.16 -1.43 1.79
N PHE A 172 -6.15 -0.38 0.95
CA PHE A 172 -5.95 1.01 1.40
C PHE A 172 -7.26 1.70 1.83
N LYS A 173 -8.40 1.17 1.38
CA LYS A 173 -9.73 1.73 1.67
C LYS A 173 -10.36 1.12 2.93
N ASN A 174 -10.02 -0.12 3.24
CA ASN A 174 -10.58 -0.86 4.37
C ASN A 174 -10.32 -0.13 5.70
N GLY A 175 -11.36 0.10 6.49
CA GLY A 175 -11.26 0.81 7.76
C GLY A 175 -11.07 2.33 7.64
N THR A 176 -11.22 2.90 6.43
CA THR A 176 -11.11 4.34 6.17
C THR A 176 -12.44 4.94 5.70
N ILE A 177 -12.53 6.26 5.62
CA ILE A 177 -13.67 6.96 5.00
C ILE A 177 -13.91 6.57 3.52
N ALA A 178 -12.89 6.01 2.86
CA ALA A 178 -12.95 5.61 1.47
C ALA A 178 -13.45 4.16 1.30
N GLU A 179 -13.81 3.48 2.39
CA GLU A 179 -14.39 2.14 2.33
C GLU A 179 -15.66 2.14 1.49
N GLY A 180 -15.75 1.20 0.54
CA GLY A 180 -16.84 1.13 -0.43
C GLY A 180 -16.83 2.20 -1.53
N MET A 181 -15.86 3.11 -1.55
CA MET A 181 -15.67 4.02 -2.67
C MET A 181 -15.04 3.31 -3.88
N ASN A 182 -15.61 3.59 -5.04
CA ASN A 182 -15.11 3.14 -6.35
C ASN A 182 -14.48 4.31 -7.11
N ASN A 183 -13.68 4.01 -8.13
CA ASN A 183 -13.10 5.02 -9.04
C ASN A 183 -12.24 6.06 -8.28
N LEU A 184 -11.40 5.57 -7.36
CA LEU A 184 -10.48 6.38 -6.56
C LEU A 184 -9.05 6.06 -6.99
N TYR A 185 -8.25 7.08 -7.30
CA TYR A 185 -6.91 6.91 -7.89
C TYR A 185 -5.84 7.72 -7.19
N TRP A 186 -4.67 7.12 -7.02
CA TRP A 186 -3.47 7.73 -6.47
C TRP A 186 -2.84 8.72 -7.45
N ARG A 187 -2.61 9.94 -6.96
CA ARG A 187 -1.91 11.00 -7.66
C ARG A 187 -0.66 11.36 -6.88
N PRO A 188 0.52 11.36 -7.52
CA PRO A 188 1.74 11.76 -6.85
C PRO A 188 1.81 13.27 -6.68
N TYR A 189 2.55 13.67 -5.66
CA TYR A 189 2.80 15.04 -5.27
C TYR A 189 4.21 15.13 -4.71
N TYR A 190 5.09 15.91 -5.35
CA TYR A 190 6.44 16.12 -4.83
C TYR A 190 6.50 17.30 -3.85
N LEU A 191 7.23 17.13 -2.75
CA LEU A 191 7.51 18.17 -1.75
C LEU A 191 8.70 19.05 -2.18
N LYS A 192 9.23 19.91 -1.32
CA LYS A 192 10.33 20.83 -1.72
C LYS A 192 11.66 20.11 -1.95
N ASP A 193 11.95 19.11 -1.14
CA ASP A 193 13.13 18.26 -1.26
C ASP A 193 13.06 17.26 -2.43
N GLY A 194 11.90 17.18 -3.10
CA GLY A 194 11.63 16.22 -4.18
C GLY A 194 10.96 14.93 -3.71
N THR A 195 10.77 14.73 -2.39
CA THR A 195 10.09 13.57 -1.84
C THR A 195 8.68 13.45 -2.39
N ILE A 196 8.32 12.27 -2.91
CA ILE A 196 6.98 11.99 -3.43
C ILE A 196 6.07 11.48 -2.32
N VAL A 197 4.92 12.15 -2.18
CA VAL A 197 3.77 11.65 -1.43
C VAL A 197 2.61 11.42 -2.39
N MET A 198 1.56 10.74 -1.95
CA MET A 198 0.39 10.50 -2.80
C MET A 198 -0.89 10.98 -2.16
N TYR A 199 -1.85 11.34 -3.00
CA TYR A 199 -3.21 11.62 -2.57
C TYR A 199 -4.21 10.92 -3.47
N ALA A 200 -5.29 10.44 -2.86
CA ALA A 200 -6.36 9.72 -3.53
C ALA A 200 -7.51 10.67 -3.85
N ALA A 201 -7.89 10.73 -5.12
CA ALA A 201 -9.04 11.50 -5.57
C ALA A 201 -9.83 10.74 -6.63
N SER A 202 -11.11 11.08 -6.78
CA SER A 202 -11.98 10.39 -7.72
C SER A 202 -11.59 10.63 -9.19
N GLY A 203 -11.86 9.64 -10.02
CA GLY A 203 -11.69 9.69 -11.47
C GLY A 203 -10.28 9.31 -11.93
N ASN A 204 -10.23 8.48 -12.97
CA ASN A 204 -9.00 8.15 -13.70
C ASN A 204 -8.73 9.19 -14.79
N THR A 205 -8.13 10.32 -14.44
CA THR A 205 -7.82 11.39 -15.41
C THR A 205 -6.45 11.99 -15.12
N ALA A 206 -5.81 12.53 -16.17
CA ALA A 206 -4.58 13.32 -16.09
C ALA A 206 -4.68 14.60 -15.22
N SER A 207 -5.86 14.89 -14.66
CA SER A 207 -6.11 16.06 -13.82
C SER A 207 -5.68 15.83 -12.37
N HIS A 208 -5.29 16.92 -11.71
CA HIS A 208 -5.03 17.03 -10.27
C HIS A 208 -6.31 17.02 -9.41
N ALA A 209 -7.49 16.80 -10.01
CA ALA A 209 -8.77 16.71 -9.31
C ALA A 209 -9.06 17.90 -8.36
N GLY A 210 -8.66 19.12 -8.78
CA GLY A 210 -8.82 20.32 -7.97
C GLY A 210 -8.01 20.33 -6.66
N TRP A 211 -7.01 19.44 -6.53
CA TRP A 211 -6.24 19.19 -5.31
C TRP A 211 -7.10 18.74 -4.12
N GLY A 212 -8.25 18.10 -4.37
CA GLY A 212 -9.05 17.48 -3.34
C GLY A 212 -8.59 16.05 -3.08
N ALA A 213 -8.28 15.71 -1.83
CA ALA A 213 -7.92 14.35 -1.42
C ALA A 213 -8.91 13.75 -0.42
N TYR A 214 -9.26 12.48 -0.63
CA TYR A 214 -9.94 11.63 0.35
C TYR A 214 -8.93 10.95 1.27
N LEU A 215 -7.87 10.39 0.68
CA LEU A 215 -6.77 9.77 1.39
C LEU A 215 -5.46 10.44 1.00
N VAL A 216 -4.49 10.41 1.90
CA VAL A 216 -3.11 10.84 1.68
C VAL A 216 -2.21 9.73 2.17
N TYR A 217 -1.20 9.39 1.38
CA TYR A 217 -0.20 8.41 1.73
C TYR A 217 1.17 9.11 1.88
N VAL A 218 1.77 8.97 3.07
CA VAL A 218 3.06 9.56 3.44
C VAL A 218 3.87 8.52 4.23
N ASN A 219 5.08 8.18 3.77
CA ASN A 219 6.04 7.33 4.49
C ASN A 219 5.46 6.02 5.06
N GLY A 220 4.65 5.28 4.31
CA GLY A 220 4.08 4.00 4.76
C GLY A 220 2.76 4.13 5.50
N GLU A 221 2.25 5.34 5.69
CA GLU A 221 1.06 5.62 6.49
C GLU A 221 -0.03 6.28 5.65
N ILE A 222 -1.27 5.89 5.92
CA ILE A 222 -2.46 6.44 5.29
C ILE A 222 -3.11 7.43 6.25
N TYR A 223 -3.53 8.57 5.70
CA TYR A 223 -4.29 9.60 6.38
C TYR A 223 -5.58 9.84 5.60
N GLU A 224 -6.68 10.09 6.30
CA GLU A 224 -8.01 10.27 5.73
C GLU A 224 -8.56 11.67 6.01
N SER A 225 -9.31 12.20 5.05
CA SER A 225 -9.94 13.52 5.17
C SER A 225 -11.01 13.52 6.25
N THR A 226 -10.93 14.47 7.18
CA THR A 226 -11.96 14.68 8.21
C THR A 226 -13.18 15.44 7.71
N LYS A 227 -13.16 15.90 6.45
CA LYS A 227 -14.23 16.73 5.89
C LYS A 227 -15.45 15.88 5.54
N VAL A 228 -16.62 16.36 5.98
CA VAL A 228 -17.92 15.79 5.63
C VAL A 228 -18.68 16.77 4.74
N GLY A 229 -19.20 16.28 3.61
CA GLY A 229 -20.00 17.05 2.68
C GLY A 229 -21.41 17.34 3.18
N ALA A 230 -22.14 18.21 2.48
CA ALA A 230 -23.50 18.63 2.87
C ALA A 230 -24.53 17.47 2.96
N ASN A 231 -24.24 16.32 2.35
CA ASN A 231 -25.07 15.12 2.38
C ASN A 231 -24.62 14.09 3.43
N GLY A 232 -23.73 14.47 4.36
CA GLY A 232 -23.17 13.57 5.36
C GLY A 232 -22.16 12.57 4.80
N LYS A 233 -21.83 12.62 3.51
CA LYS A 233 -20.83 11.74 2.89
C LYS A 233 -19.42 12.31 3.06
N PRO A 234 -18.39 11.45 3.04
CA PRO A 234 -17.01 11.92 3.05
C PRO A 234 -16.73 12.90 1.90
N ALA A 235 -15.92 13.91 2.17
CA ALA A 235 -15.53 14.93 1.21
C ALA A 235 -14.02 15.17 1.26
N THR A 236 -13.50 15.82 0.22
CA THR A 236 -12.06 16.04 0.09
C THR A 236 -11.57 17.27 0.85
N ASN A 237 -10.44 17.14 1.54
CA ASN A 237 -9.65 18.28 2.00
C ASN A 237 -8.60 18.68 0.96
N SER A 238 -8.17 19.94 0.99
CA SER A 238 -7.22 20.47 0.00
C SER A 238 -5.81 20.01 0.32
N VAL A 239 -5.11 19.51 -0.69
CA VAL A 239 -3.66 19.21 -0.64
C VAL A 239 -2.84 20.24 -1.42
N SER A 240 -3.47 21.33 -1.89
CA SER A 240 -2.82 22.32 -2.75
C SER A 240 -1.63 23.03 -2.09
N SER A 241 -1.57 23.04 -0.76
CA SER A 241 -0.48 23.64 0.02
C SER A 241 0.68 22.70 0.30
N PHE A 242 0.61 21.41 -0.08
CA PHE A 242 1.65 20.44 0.29
C PHE A 242 3.06 20.84 -0.21
N TYR A 243 3.15 21.69 -1.24
CA TYR A 243 4.42 22.21 -1.74
C TYR A 243 5.16 23.12 -0.75
N THR A 244 4.52 23.57 0.33
CA THR A 244 5.15 24.43 1.31
C THR A 244 6.03 23.65 2.29
N TYR A 245 5.80 22.35 2.44
CA TYR A 245 6.53 21.47 3.34
C TYR A 245 7.85 21.02 2.73
N THR A 246 8.86 20.90 3.59
CA THR A 246 10.23 20.59 3.17
C THR A 246 10.32 19.14 2.72
N ASP A 247 9.78 18.25 3.54
CA ASP A 247 9.95 16.79 3.50
C ASP A 247 8.68 16.11 4.04
N ALA A 248 8.65 14.78 3.96
CA ALA A 248 7.48 13.98 4.36
C ALA A 248 7.17 14.04 5.86
N ASP A 249 8.19 14.17 6.71
CA ASP A 249 8.01 14.23 8.16
C ASP A 249 7.38 15.57 8.58
N SER A 250 7.86 16.69 8.02
CA SER A 250 7.27 18.00 8.24
C SER A 250 5.84 18.10 7.71
N LEU A 251 5.51 17.44 6.60
CA LEU A 251 4.12 17.31 6.15
C LEU A 251 3.29 16.52 7.17
N LYS A 252 3.77 15.33 7.55
CA LYS A 252 3.09 14.41 8.47
C LYS A 252 2.72 15.08 9.78
N ASP A 253 3.64 15.83 10.38
CA ASP A 253 3.42 16.55 11.65
C ASP A 253 2.32 17.62 11.55
N ASN A 254 1.96 18.05 10.33
CA ASN A 254 0.98 19.12 10.08
C ASN A 254 -0.32 18.63 9.43
N LEU A 255 -0.44 17.34 9.08
CA LEU A 255 -1.61 16.79 8.36
C LEU A 255 -2.93 17.02 9.12
N SER A 256 -2.93 16.88 10.45
CA SER A 256 -4.11 17.13 11.28
C SER A 256 -4.63 18.57 11.14
N GLY A 257 -3.72 19.55 11.05
CA GLY A 257 -4.07 20.95 10.83
C GLY A 257 -4.62 21.24 9.43
N LEU A 258 -4.35 20.35 8.47
CA LEU A 258 -4.89 20.39 7.11
C LEU A 258 -6.20 19.59 6.96
N GLY A 259 -6.70 19.01 8.06
CA GLY A 259 -7.91 18.21 8.08
C GLY A 259 -7.71 16.75 7.65
N PHE A 260 -6.53 16.19 7.89
CA PHE A 260 -6.26 14.77 7.67
C PHE A 260 -5.88 14.07 8.97
N GLU A 261 -6.55 12.98 9.30
CA GLU A 261 -6.25 12.15 10.47
C GLU A 261 -5.67 10.81 10.04
N LYS A 262 -4.84 10.21 10.88
CA LYS A 262 -4.25 8.91 10.57
C LYS A 262 -5.36 7.85 10.52
N ALA A 263 -5.42 7.10 9.41
CA ALA A 263 -6.32 5.97 9.27
C ALA A 263 -6.00 4.87 10.30
N LYS A 264 -7.02 4.14 10.75
CA LYS A 264 -6.91 3.14 11.81
C LYS A 264 -6.32 1.81 11.34
#